data_AF-A0A3D6E1M0-F1
#
_entry.id   AF-A0A3D6E1M0-F1
#
_cell.length_a   1.000
_cell.length_b   1.000
_cell.length_c   1.000
_cell.angle_alpha   90.00
_cell.angle_beta   90.00
_cell.angle_gamma   90.00
#
_symmetry.space_group_name_H-M   'P 1'
#
loop_
_entity.id
_entity.type
_entity.pdbx_description
1 polymer ?
#
loop_
_entity_poly.entity_id
_entity_poly.type
_entity_poly.pdbx_seq_one_letter_code
_entity_poly.pdbx_strand_id
1 'polypeptide(L)'
;MNRFYNTLAALAVILTPVAMMTAFGWSAYTAILAQTGVPALAAISGLATAAAVEAVGIVAGETALWFHAQKDRRWWTAGAILALYVAFGLVILRGTPLALLPVLAGAVYVLVGLRAQAAREATAANGHAQDATAWEREQWRIQQADRTTIKLARQQAEASSLQAAPLASSNGHHPAASVSLYQCKQCKERFATMQALGGHVRAAHREQGKTSDASAA
;
A
#
# COMPACT_ATOMS: atom_id res chain seq x y z
N MET A 1 -15.08 6.16 32.03
CA MET A 1 -15.66 4.80 32.01
C MET A 1 -14.83 3.79 31.20
N ASN A 2 -14.39 4.08 29.97
CA ASN A 2 -13.65 3.11 29.14
C ASN A 2 -12.38 2.51 29.77
N ARG A 3 -11.62 3.29 30.56
CA ARG A 3 -10.40 2.79 31.22
C ARG A 3 -10.68 1.69 32.25
N PHE A 4 -11.76 1.83 33.03
CA PHE A 4 -12.16 0.86 34.05
C PHE A 4 -12.59 -0.48 33.43
N TYR A 5 -13.42 -0.44 32.38
CA TYR A 5 -13.84 -1.66 31.68
C TYR A 5 -12.66 -2.34 30.96
N ASN A 6 -11.73 -1.56 30.41
CA ASN A 6 -10.53 -2.12 29.80
C ASN A 6 -9.63 -2.80 30.84
N THR A 7 -9.42 -2.19 32.02
CA THR A 7 -8.66 -2.83 33.09
C THR A 7 -9.35 -4.08 33.61
N LEU A 8 -10.67 -4.04 33.80
CA LEU A 8 -11.43 -5.19 34.28
C LEU A 8 -11.40 -6.35 33.27
N ALA A 9 -11.51 -6.04 31.98
CA ALA A 9 -11.41 -7.05 30.95
C ALA A 9 -9.99 -7.60 30.77
N ALA A 10 -8.95 -6.77 30.94
CA ALA A 10 -7.56 -7.23 30.95
C ALA A 10 -7.30 -8.17 32.14
N LEU A 11 -7.83 -7.82 33.32
CA LEU A 11 -7.77 -8.67 34.50
C LEU A 11 -8.49 -10.00 34.28
N ALA A 12 -9.69 -10.02 33.68
CA ALA A 12 -10.43 -11.26 33.40
C ALA A 12 -9.65 -12.21 32.47
N VAL A 13 -8.93 -11.66 31.49
CA VAL A 13 -8.08 -12.42 30.57
C VAL A 13 -6.89 -13.07 31.27
N ILE A 14 -6.43 -12.52 32.39
CA ILE A 14 -5.30 -13.06 33.16
C ILE A 14 -5.77 -13.96 34.31
N LEU A 15 -6.83 -13.57 35.02
CA LEU A 15 -7.30 -14.26 36.22
C LEU A 15 -7.94 -15.60 35.89
N THR A 16 -8.73 -15.69 34.81
CA THR A 16 -9.43 -16.93 34.46
C THR A 16 -8.46 -18.05 34.11
N PRO A 17 -7.43 -17.83 33.27
CA PRO A 17 -6.45 -18.87 33.01
C PRO A 17 -5.56 -19.17 34.21
N VAL A 18 -5.18 -18.19 35.03
CA VAL A 18 -4.47 -18.43 36.30
C VAL A 18 -5.28 -19.33 37.25
N ALA A 19 -6.59 -19.09 37.39
CA ALA A 19 -7.46 -19.95 38.17
C ALA A 19 -7.52 -21.38 37.61
N MET A 20 -7.51 -21.51 36.28
CA MET A 20 -7.51 -22.80 35.60
C MET A 20 -6.20 -23.56 35.82
N MET A 21 -5.07 -22.88 35.64
CA MET A 21 -3.72 -23.40 35.88
C MET A 21 -3.54 -23.89 37.31
N THR A 22 -4.02 -23.12 38.29
CA THR A 22 -3.94 -23.50 39.70
C THR A 22 -4.79 -24.73 40.00
N ALA A 23 -6.02 -24.79 39.49
CA ALA A 23 -6.92 -25.93 39.70
C ALA A 23 -6.37 -27.24 39.09
N PHE A 24 -5.95 -27.20 37.83
CA PHE A 24 -5.38 -28.37 37.16
C PHE A 24 -4.01 -28.75 37.69
N GLY A 25 -3.13 -27.77 37.88
CA GLY A 25 -1.79 -28.00 38.43
C GLY A 25 -1.84 -28.62 39.81
N TRP A 26 -2.77 -28.18 40.67
CA TRP A 26 -3.00 -28.77 41.98
C TRP A 26 -3.54 -30.21 41.88
N SER A 27 -4.50 -30.45 40.98
CA SER A 27 -5.04 -31.81 40.76
C SER A 27 -3.95 -32.80 40.31
N ALA A 28 -3.05 -32.37 39.43
CA ALA A 28 -1.93 -33.19 38.97
C ALA A 28 -0.88 -33.38 40.08
N TYR A 29 -0.54 -32.31 40.81
CA TYR A 29 0.38 -32.38 41.95
C TYR A 29 -0.07 -33.41 42.97
N THR A 30 -1.31 -33.31 43.44
CA THR A 30 -1.86 -34.22 44.46
C THR A 30 -1.92 -35.67 43.97
N ALA A 31 -2.31 -35.90 42.71
CA ALA A 31 -2.36 -37.24 42.12
C ALA A 31 -0.97 -37.89 41.99
N ILE A 32 0.04 -37.14 41.57
CA ILE A 32 1.42 -37.64 41.43
C ILE A 32 2.03 -37.89 42.82
N LEU A 33 1.80 -36.99 43.77
CA LEU A 33 2.30 -37.14 45.14
C LEU A 33 1.73 -38.39 45.80
N ALA A 34 0.42 -38.66 45.61
CA ALA A 34 -0.23 -39.84 46.14
C ALA A 34 0.32 -41.16 45.56
N GLN A 35 0.75 -41.17 44.29
CA GLN A 35 1.29 -42.36 43.62
C GLN A 35 2.78 -42.59 43.91
N THR A 36 3.57 -41.51 43.94
CA THR A 36 5.04 -41.61 43.98
C THR A 36 5.63 -41.36 45.36
N GLY A 37 4.94 -40.60 46.22
CA GLY A 37 5.48 -40.10 47.48
C GLY A 37 6.60 -39.06 47.33
N VAL A 38 6.98 -38.66 46.11
CA VAL A 38 8.10 -37.75 45.86
C VAL A 38 7.60 -36.33 45.58
N PRO A 39 7.79 -35.37 46.50
CA PRO A 39 7.22 -34.02 46.37
C PRO A 39 7.81 -33.21 45.22
N ALA A 40 9.10 -33.40 44.91
CA ALA A 40 9.75 -32.70 43.80
C ALA A 40 9.17 -33.11 42.43
N LEU A 41 8.98 -34.41 42.22
CA LEU A 41 8.34 -34.96 41.01
C LEU A 41 6.90 -34.45 40.89
N ALA A 42 6.13 -34.50 41.97
CA ALA A 42 4.77 -33.97 41.99
C ALA A 42 4.70 -32.48 41.62
N ALA A 43 5.61 -31.66 42.17
CA ALA A 43 5.67 -30.23 41.87
C ALA A 43 5.97 -29.96 40.39
N ILE A 44 6.95 -30.67 39.82
CA ILE A 44 7.32 -30.55 38.40
C ILE A 44 6.15 -30.97 37.51
N SER A 45 5.52 -32.11 37.79
CA SER A 45 4.38 -32.58 37.01
C SER A 45 3.16 -31.67 37.12
N GLY A 46 2.89 -31.12 38.30
CA GLY A 46 1.82 -30.13 38.50
C GLY A 46 2.03 -28.85 37.69
N LEU A 47 3.24 -28.27 37.75
CA LEU A 47 3.60 -27.09 36.97
C LEU A 47 3.58 -27.35 35.46
N ALA A 48 4.12 -28.50 35.03
CA ALA A 48 4.10 -28.90 33.63
C ALA A 48 2.67 -29.06 33.11
N THR A 49 1.78 -29.67 33.91
CA THR A 49 0.36 -29.82 33.56
C THR A 49 -0.32 -28.46 33.46
N ALA A 50 -0.10 -27.58 34.43
CA ALA A 50 -0.65 -26.22 34.41
C ALA A 50 -0.23 -25.46 33.14
N ALA A 51 1.06 -25.48 32.81
CA ALA A 51 1.58 -24.82 31.62
C ALA A 51 1.05 -25.43 30.30
N ALA A 52 0.94 -26.76 30.23
CA ALA A 52 0.44 -27.46 29.06
C ALA A 52 -1.05 -27.16 28.79
N VAL A 53 -1.87 -27.20 29.84
CA VAL A 53 -3.30 -26.86 29.77
C VAL A 53 -3.47 -25.42 29.27
N GLU A 54 -2.71 -24.48 29.82
CA GLU A 54 -2.76 -23.07 29.40
C GLU A 54 -2.38 -22.89 27.93
N ALA A 55 -1.26 -23.47 27.51
CA ALA A 55 -0.77 -23.37 26.14
C ALA A 55 -1.79 -23.93 25.14
N VAL A 56 -2.42 -25.07 25.45
CA VAL A 56 -3.46 -25.66 24.60
C VAL A 56 -4.67 -24.73 24.50
N GLY A 57 -5.14 -24.16 25.60
CA GLY A 57 -6.27 -23.23 25.60
C GLY A 57 -6.05 -21.99 24.73
N ILE A 58 -4.90 -21.34 24.91
CA ILE A 58 -4.51 -20.15 24.13
C ILE A 58 -4.39 -20.48 22.64
N VAL A 59 -3.61 -21.52 22.31
CA VAL A 59 -3.34 -21.87 20.91
C VAL A 59 -4.61 -22.32 20.21
N ALA A 60 -5.44 -23.15 20.84
CA ALA A 60 -6.70 -23.60 20.25
C ALA A 60 -7.67 -22.44 20.00
N GLY A 61 -7.80 -21.53 20.96
CA GLY A 61 -8.66 -20.34 20.84
C GLY A 61 -8.23 -19.42 19.70
N GLU A 62 -6.95 -19.06 19.62
CA GLU A 62 -6.44 -18.20 18.55
C GLU A 62 -6.53 -18.88 17.19
N THR A 63 -6.12 -20.15 17.09
CA THR A 63 -6.06 -20.89 15.82
C THR A 63 -7.44 -21.09 15.23
N ALA A 64 -8.46 -21.39 16.06
CA ALA A 64 -9.84 -21.55 15.60
C ALA A 64 -10.35 -20.27 14.91
N LEU A 65 -10.11 -19.12 15.52
CA LEU A 65 -10.58 -17.84 14.99
C LEU A 65 -9.77 -17.39 13.79
N TRP A 66 -8.47 -17.66 13.76
CA TRP A 66 -7.61 -17.37 12.61
C TRP A 66 -8.04 -18.11 11.33
N PHE A 67 -8.29 -19.43 11.43
CA PHE A 67 -8.80 -20.20 10.29
C PHE A 67 -10.23 -19.82 9.92
N HIS A 68 -11.07 -19.48 10.91
CA HIS A 68 -12.44 -19.04 10.67
C HIS A 68 -12.47 -17.75 9.84
N ALA A 69 -11.58 -16.79 10.16
CA ALA A 69 -11.44 -15.55 9.39
C ALA A 69 -11.04 -15.80 7.92
N GLN A 70 -10.26 -16.84 7.66
CA GLN A 70 -9.85 -17.24 6.30
C GLN A 70 -10.90 -18.06 5.55
N LYS A 71 -12.06 -18.33 6.16
CA LYS A 71 -13.08 -19.27 5.65
C LYS A 71 -12.51 -20.67 5.37
N ASP A 72 -11.44 -21.05 6.06
CA ASP A 72 -10.82 -22.37 5.91
C ASP A 72 -11.51 -23.37 6.84
N ARG A 73 -11.96 -24.51 6.29
CA ARG A 73 -12.65 -25.58 7.02
C ARG A 73 -11.86 -26.12 8.22
N ARG A 74 -10.54 -25.90 8.26
CA ARG A 74 -9.67 -26.27 9.39
C ARG A 74 -10.05 -25.58 10.71
N TRP A 75 -10.84 -24.51 10.70
CA TRP A 75 -11.34 -23.91 11.95
C TRP A 75 -12.11 -24.91 12.82
N TRP A 76 -12.77 -25.91 12.20
CA TRP A 76 -13.47 -26.98 12.92
C TRP A 76 -12.53 -27.84 13.77
N THR A 77 -11.29 -28.09 13.33
CA THR A 77 -10.35 -28.93 14.10
C THR A 77 -9.86 -28.19 15.33
N ALA A 78 -9.48 -26.92 15.20
CA ALA A 78 -9.09 -26.08 16.33
C ALA A 78 -10.27 -25.82 17.30
N GLY A 79 -11.47 -25.60 16.76
CA GLY A 79 -12.69 -25.50 17.56
C GLY A 79 -13.00 -26.79 18.33
N ALA A 80 -12.81 -27.96 17.70
CA ALA A 80 -12.97 -29.25 18.37
C ALA A 80 -11.93 -29.46 19.49
N ILE A 81 -10.68 -29.05 19.29
CA ILE A 81 -9.65 -29.08 20.34
C ILE A 81 -10.06 -28.20 21.53
N LEU A 82 -10.54 -26.98 21.26
CA LEU A 82 -11.03 -26.10 22.32
C LEU A 82 -12.26 -26.69 23.05
N ALA A 83 -13.18 -27.32 22.32
CA ALA A 83 -14.33 -28.00 22.91
C ALA A 83 -13.90 -29.18 23.79
N LEU A 84 -12.94 -29.98 23.34
CA LEU A 84 -12.36 -31.09 24.12
C LEU A 84 -11.65 -30.57 25.37
N TYR A 85 -10.92 -29.46 25.28
CA TYR A 85 -10.31 -28.79 26.42
C TYR A 85 -11.35 -28.41 27.48
N VAL A 86 -12.45 -27.77 27.07
CA VAL A 86 -13.54 -27.39 27.99
C VAL A 86 -14.20 -28.63 28.59
N ALA A 87 -14.52 -29.64 27.76
CA ALA A 87 -15.16 -30.86 28.20
C ALA A 87 -14.29 -31.64 29.20
N PHE A 88 -12.99 -31.76 28.94
CA PHE A 88 -12.03 -32.41 29.83
C PHE A 88 -11.98 -31.71 31.18
N GLY A 89 -11.94 -30.37 31.20
CA GLY A 89 -12.00 -29.62 32.46
C GLY A 89 -13.31 -29.80 33.20
N LEU A 90 -14.44 -29.81 32.49
CA LEU A 90 -15.76 -30.06 33.11
C LEU A 90 -15.81 -31.43 33.80
N VAL A 91 -15.16 -32.44 33.23
CA VAL A 91 -15.09 -33.79 33.80
C VAL A 91 -14.20 -33.80 35.05
N ILE A 92 -13.00 -33.21 35.00
CA ILE A 92 -12.04 -33.21 36.11
C ILE A 92 -12.53 -32.40 37.30
N LEU A 93 -13.13 -31.23 37.03
CA LEU A 93 -13.60 -30.31 38.08
C LEU A 93 -15.04 -30.62 38.51
N ARG A 94 -15.63 -31.72 38.03
CA ARG A 94 -17.00 -32.10 38.35
C ARG A 94 -17.17 -32.30 39.85
N GLY A 95 -18.19 -31.65 40.43
CA GLY A 95 -18.48 -31.72 41.86
C GLY A 95 -17.65 -30.77 42.74
N THR A 96 -16.72 -30.01 42.14
CA THR A 96 -16.00 -28.93 42.83
C THR A 96 -16.73 -27.59 42.63
N PRO A 97 -16.51 -26.57 43.51
CA PRO A 97 -17.04 -25.22 43.27
C PRO A 97 -16.48 -24.57 41.99
N LEU A 98 -15.40 -25.13 41.44
CA LEU A 98 -14.72 -24.66 40.23
C LEU A 98 -15.25 -25.35 38.95
N ALA A 99 -16.36 -26.10 39.04
CA ALA A 99 -16.91 -26.86 37.91
C ALA A 99 -17.23 -26.02 36.67
N LEU A 100 -17.57 -24.73 36.82
CA LEU A 100 -17.86 -23.83 35.69
C LEU A 100 -16.62 -23.11 35.13
N LEU A 101 -15.48 -23.20 35.83
CA LEU A 101 -14.25 -22.54 35.42
C LEU A 101 -13.80 -22.89 33.99
N PRO A 102 -13.91 -24.15 33.52
CA PRO A 102 -13.54 -24.50 32.15
C PRO A 102 -14.37 -23.79 31.07
N VAL A 103 -15.66 -23.57 31.34
CA VAL A 103 -16.55 -22.86 30.41
C VAL A 103 -16.16 -21.38 30.37
N LEU A 104 -15.88 -20.79 31.53
CA LEU A 104 -15.40 -19.41 31.60
C LEU A 104 -14.05 -19.24 30.89
N ALA A 105 -13.11 -20.16 31.09
CA ALA A 105 -11.81 -20.15 30.41
C ALA A 105 -11.98 -20.27 28.89
N GLY A 106 -12.80 -21.21 28.41
CA GLY A 106 -13.12 -21.34 26.98
C GLY A 106 -13.71 -20.07 26.39
N ALA A 107 -14.65 -19.42 27.09
CA ALA A 107 -15.23 -18.15 26.67
C ALA A 107 -14.18 -17.03 26.60
N VAL A 108 -13.27 -16.96 27.59
CA VAL A 108 -12.17 -15.99 27.60
C VAL A 108 -11.24 -16.21 26.41
N TYR A 109 -10.84 -17.44 26.10
CA TYR A 109 -9.97 -17.71 24.94
C TYR A 109 -10.62 -17.30 23.61
N VAL A 110 -11.92 -17.53 23.45
CA VAL A 110 -12.67 -17.03 22.27
C VAL A 110 -12.66 -15.50 22.23
N LEU A 111 -12.94 -14.83 23.35
CA LEU A 111 -12.92 -13.36 23.41
C LEU A 111 -11.53 -12.78 23.12
N VAL A 112 -10.47 -13.41 23.62
CA VAL A 112 -9.08 -13.03 23.34
C VAL A 112 -8.77 -13.17 21.87
N GLY A 113 -9.14 -14.28 21.23
CA GLY A 113 -8.94 -14.45 19.80
C GLY A 113 -9.74 -13.45 18.96
N LEU A 114 -10.97 -13.11 19.37
CA LEU A 114 -11.77 -12.09 18.69
C LEU A 114 -11.14 -10.70 18.82
N ARG A 115 -10.58 -10.37 19.99
CA ARG A 115 -9.82 -9.12 20.18
C ARG A 115 -8.55 -9.09 19.34
N ALA A 116 -7.83 -10.21 19.27
CA ALA A 116 -6.64 -10.35 18.43
C ALA A 116 -6.99 -10.20 16.95
N GLN A 117 -8.11 -10.77 16.51
CA GLN A 117 -8.63 -10.59 15.15
C GLN A 117 -8.98 -9.13 14.87
N ALA A 118 -9.75 -8.47 15.73
CA ALA A 118 -10.11 -7.07 15.58
C ALA A 118 -8.87 -6.15 15.54
N ALA A 119 -7.84 -6.46 16.34
CA ALA A 119 -6.57 -5.73 16.31
C ALA A 119 -5.80 -5.91 14.98
N ARG A 120 -5.80 -7.11 14.42
CA ARG A 120 -5.20 -7.41 13.10
C ARG A 120 -5.92 -6.64 11.98
N GLU A 121 -7.25 -6.66 11.98
CA GLU A 121 -8.08 -5.92 11.02
C GLU A 121 -7.86 -4.40 11.12
N ALA A 122 -7.81 -3.85 12.33
CA ALA A 122 -7.52 -2.43 12.55
C ALA A 122 -6.11 -2.05 12.08
N THR A 123 -5.11 -2.92 12.30
CA THR A 123 -3.73 -2.68 11.85
C THR A 123 -3.65 -2.68 10.33
N ALA A 124 -4.32 -3.63 9.66
CA ALA A 124 -4.39 -3.69 8.20
C ALA A 124 -5.10 -2.45 7.61
N ALA A 125 -6.23 -2.05 8.19
CA ALA A 125 -6.96 -0.85 7.77
C ALA A 125 -6.11 0.43 7.93
N ASN A 126 -5.38 0.55 9.04
CA ASN A 126 -4.47 1.66 9.27
C ASN A 126 -3.29 1.66 8.28
N GLY A 127 -2.74 0.50 7.95
CA GLY A 127 -1.69 0.36 6.93
C GLY A 127 -2.17 0.85 5.56
N HIS A 128 -3.34 0.39 5.10
CA HIS A 128 -3.93 0.85 3.85
C HIS A 128 -4.21 2.36 3.84
N ALA A 129 -4.69 2.93 4.95
CA ALA A 129 -4.89 4.37 5.06
C ALA A 129 -3.57 5.14 5.00
N GLN A 130 -2.51 4.63 5.66
CA GLN A 130 -1.18 5.23 5.62
C GLN A 130 -0.59 5.19 4.20
N ASP A 131 -0.68 4.06 3.51
CA ASP A 131 -0.23 3.89 2.13
C ASP A 131 -0.99 4.81 1.16
N ALA A 132 -2.31 4.92 1.31
CA ALA A 132 -3.13 5.83 0.52
C ALA A 132 -2.68 7.29 0.70
N THR A 133 -2.49 7.73 1.95
CA THR A 133 -1.99 9.11 2.20
C THR A 133 -0.57 9.31 1.70
N ALA A 134 0.29 8.27 1.73
CA ALA A 134 1.65 8.35 1.21
C ALA A 134 1.65 8.51 -0.31
N TRP A 135 0.78 7.76 -1.00
CA TRP A 135 0.58 7.88 -2.44
C TRP A 135 0.04 9.26 -2.83
N GLU A 136 -0.94 9.79 -2.11
CA GLU A 136 -1.47 11.15 -2.34
C GLU A 136 -0.37 12.21 -2.19
N ARG A 137 0.50 12.08 -1.18
CA ARG A 137 1.66 12.98 -1.00
C ARG A 137 2.65 12.89 -2.16
N GLU A 138 2.91 11.68 -2.67
CA GLU A 138 3.76 11.48 -3.85
C GLU A 138 3.16 12.13 -5.09
N GLN A 139 1.87 11.90 -5.35
CA GLN A 139 1.17 12.48 -6.49
C GLN A 139 1.23 14.01 -6.46
N TRP A 140 1.03 14.62 -5.30
CA TRP A 140 1.15 16.06 -5.14
C TRP A 140 2.57 16.56 -5.42
N ARG A 141 3.60 15.83 -4.96
CA ARG A 141 5.00 16.15 -5.28
C ARG A 141 5.29 16.12 -6.79
N ILE A 142 4.81 15.09 -7.50
CA ILE A 142 4.97 14.98 -8.95
C ILE A 142 4.27 16.14 -9.65
N GLN A 143 3.01 16.43 -9.29
CA GLN A 143 2.26 17.54 -9.87
C GLN A 143 2.95 18.90 -9.63
N GLN A 144 3.57 19.09 -8.47
CA GLN A 144 4.34 20.31 -8.21
C GLN A 144 5.59 20.41 -9.08
N ALA A 145 6.34 19.31 -9.21
CA ALA A 145 7.51 19.25 -10.08
C ALA A 145 7.14 19.52 -11.55
N ASP A 146 6.04 18.97 -12.03
CA ASP A 146 5.54 19.25 -13.39
C ASP A 146 5.15 20.72 -13.55
N ARG A 147 4.51 21.34 -12.55
CA ARG A 147 4.18 22.77 -12.60
C ARG A 147 5.43 23.65 -12.61
N THR A 148 6.48 23.30 -11.87
CA THR A 148 7.72 24.08 -11.86
C THR A 148 8.52 23.89 -13.14
N THR A 149 8.60 22.68 -13.69
CA THR A 149 9.29 22.41 -14.96
C THR A 149 8.61 23.13 -16.13
N ILE A 150 7.28 23.11 -16.22
CA ILE A 150 6.53 23.84 -17.26
C ILE A 150 6.79 25.36 -17.16
N LYS A 151 6.80 25.92 -15.95
CA LYS A 151 7.10 27.34 -15.74
C LYS A 151 8.51 27.70 -16.20
N LEU A 152 9.51 26.88 -15.86
CA LEU A 152 10.90 27.10 -16.27
C LEU A 152 11.06 26.97 -17.79
N ALA A 153 10.46 25.96 -18.41
CA ALA A 153 10.51 25.77 -19.86
C ALA A 153 9.88 26.96 -20.61
N ARG A 154 8.77 27.50 -20.09
CA ARG A 154 8.13 28.70 -20.65
C ARG A 154 9.03 29.93 -20.55
N GLN A 155 9.66 30.15 -19.39
CA GLN A 155 10.62 31.25 -19.20
C GLN A 155 11.84 31.11 -20.11
N GLN A 156 12.36 29.90 -20.28
CA GLN A 156 13.46 29.63 -21.21
C GLN A 156 13.05 29.93 -22.66
N ALA A 157 11.88 29.48 -23.11
CA ALA A 157 11.38 29.78 -24.45
C ALA A 157 11.20 31.30 -24.68
N GLU A 158 10.70 32.01 -23.68
CA GLU A 158 10.56 33.48 -23.71
C GLU A 158 11.94 34.16 -23.77
N ALA A 159 12.90 33.73 -22.95
CA ALA A 159 14.28 34.23 -22.99
C ALA A 159 14.99 33.94 -24.33
N SER A 160 14.82 32.74 -24.89
CA SER A 160 15.35 32.37 -26.21
C SER A 160 14.73 33.22 -27.33
N SER A 161 13.45 33.56 -27.23
CA SER A 161 12.78 34.43 -28.21
C SER A 161 13.33 35.87 -28.21
N LEU A 162 13.73 36.39 -27.04
CA LEU A 162 14.34 37.71 -26.89
C LEU A 162 15.80 37.75 -27.37
N GLN A 163 16.54 36.65 -27.22
CA GLN A 163 17.93 36.52 -27.71
C GLN A 163 18.03 36.34 -29.23
N ALA A 164 16.92 35.96 -29.91
CA ALA A 164 16.86 35.80 -31.36
C ALA A 164 16.57 37.10 -32.13
N ALA A 165 16.61 38.29 -31.49
CA ALA A 165 16.64 39.55 -32.21
C ALA A 165 17.98 39.68 -32.96
N PRO A 166 17.99 39.87 -34.29
CA PRO A 166 19.23 39.82 -35.05
C PRO A 166 20.09 41.04 -34.68
N LEU A 167 21.34 40.78 -34.31
CA LEU A 167 22.42 41.76 -34.38
C LEU A 167 22.49 42.25 -35.83
N ALA A 168 21.87 43.40 -36.10
CA ALA A 168 22.02 44.12 -37.36
C ALA A 168 23.48 44.59 -37.45
N SER A 169 24.32 43.76 -38.08
CA SER A 169 25.69 44.08 -38.41
C SER A 169 25.68 45.24 -39.41
N SER A 170 26.07 46.41 -38.94
CA SER A 170 26.33 47.59 -39.75
C SER A 170 27.61 47.36 -40.56
N ASN A 171 27.47 47.01 -41.84
CA ASN A 171 28.53 47.22 -42.81
C ASN A 171 27.94 47.94 -44.02
N GLY A 172 28.14 49.26 -44.04
CA GLY A 172 27.84 50.09 -45.20
C GLY A 172 28.89 49.88 -46.28
N HIS A 173 28.47 49.82 -47.54
CA HIS A 173 29.22 50.26 -48.71
C HIS A 173 28.24 50.80 -49.76
N HIS A 174 28.63 51.93 -50.34
CA HIS A 174 27.88 52.90 -51.15
C HIS A 174 27.51 52.40 -52.57
N PRO A 175 26.76 53.18 -53.39
CA PRO A 175 25.67 52.74 -54.23
C PRO A 175 26.07 52.62 -55.71
N ALA A 176 25.36 51.78 -56.47
CA ALA A 176 25.35 51.90 -57.91
C ALA A 176 24.00 51.47 -58.47
N ALA A 177 23.30 52.45 -59.03
CA ALA A 177 22.09 52.30 -59.79
C ALA A 177 22.33 51.41 -61.02
N SER A 178 21.70 50.24 -61.01
CA SER A 178 21.08 49.61 -62.19
C SER A 178 20.26 48.44 -61.66
N VAL A 179 19.07 48.74 -61.13
CA VAL A 179 18.12 47.69 -60.73
C VAL A 179 17.62 47.04 -62.01
N SER A 180 18.27 45.97 -62.44
CA SER A 180 17.78 45.06 -63.46
C SER A 180 16.48 44.45 -62.94
N LEU A 181 15.35 45.00 -63.36
CA LEU A 181 14.03 44.49 -62.98
C LEU A 181 13.80 43.13 -63.64
N TYR A 182 13.56 42.09 -62.83
CA TYR A 182 13.28 40.74 -63.30
C TYR A 182 11.79 40.63 -63.65
N GLN A 183 11.47 40.20 -64.87
CA GLN A 183 10.09 40.13 -65.36
C GLN A 183 9.56 38.70 -65.41
N CYS A 184 8.35 38.47 -64.90
CA CYS A 184 7.67 37.18 -65.03
C CYS A 184 7.28 36.92 -66.50
N LYS A 185 7.62 35.75 -67.04
CA LYS A 185 7.29 35.41 -68.43
C LYS A 185 5.79 35.17 -68.67
N GLN A 186 5.04 34.78 -67.62
CA GLN A 186 3.62 34.43 -67.73
C GLN A 186 2.69 35.64 -67.64
N CYS A 187 2.95 36.58 -66.72
CA CYS A 187 2.10 37.76 -66.51
C CYS A 187 2.79 39.10 -66.84
N LYS A 188 4.08 39.09 -67.21
CA LYS A 188 4.88 40.29 -67.53
C LYS A 188 5.07 41.29 -66.39
N GLU A 189 4.80 40.89 -65.15
CA GLU A 189 5.02 41.74 -63.97
C GLU A 189 6.51 41.81 -63.59
N ARG A 190 6.97 42.97 -63.09
CA ARG A 190 8.39 43.28 -62.85
C ARG A 190 8.72 43.34 -61.36
N PHE A 191 9.80 42.68 -60.98
CA PHE A 191 10.25 42.56 -59.59
C PHE A 191 11.69 43.05 -59.43
N ALA A 192 11.95 43.71 -58.30
CA ALA A 192 13.28 44.23 -57.98
C ALA A 192 14.30 43.13 -57.62
N THR A 193 13.85 41.93 -57.28
CA THR A 193 14.71 40.79 -56.91
C THR A 193 14.20 39.47 -57.48
N MET A 194 15.13 38.54 -57.72
CA MET A 194 14.80 37.19 -58.22
C MET A 194 14.01 36.36 -57.19
N GLN A 195 14.20 36.62 -55.88
CA GLN A 195 13.46 35.94 -54.82
C GLN A 195 11.98 36.33 -54.80
N ALA A 196 11.67 37.62 -55.05
CA ALA A 196 10.30 38.10 -55.21
C ALA A 196 9.64 37.48 -56.45
N LEU A 197 10.36 37.41 -57.58
CA LEU A 197 9.88 36.72 -58.78
C LEU A 197 9.61 35.23 -58.51
N GLY A 198 10.53 34.54 -57.83
CA GLY A 198 10.37 33.12 -57.51
C GLY A 198 9.18 32.85 -56.58
N GLY A 199 8.94 33.72 -55.60
CA GLY A 199 7.74 33.68 -54.77
C GLY A 199 6.47 33.89 -55.58
N HIS A 200 6.46 34.89 -56.46
CA HIS A 200 5.33 35.21 -57.33
C HIS A 200 4.98 34.05 -58.26
N VAL A 201 5.94 33.44 -58.97
CA VAL A 201 5.67 32.32 -59.89
C VAL A 201 5.10 31.11 -59.12
N ARG A 202 5.60 30.80 -57.93
CA ARG A 202 5.09 29.70 -57.11
C ARG A 202 3.70 29.96 -56.53
N ALA A 203 3.34 31.22 -56.28
CA ALA A 203 2.06 31.59 -55.69
C ALA A 203 0.96 31.81 -56.75
N ALA A 204 1.28 32.52 -57.83
CA ALA A 204 0.32 32.95 -58.84
C ALA A 204 0.23 32.01 -60.06
N HIS A 205 1.28 31.22 -60.32
CA HIS A 205 1.37 30.36 -61.51
C HIS A 205 1.69 28.90 -61.16
N ARG A 206 1.21 28.47 -59.99
CA ARG A 206 1.37 27.12 -59.45
C ARG A 206 0.81 26.11 -60.46
N GLU A 207 1.72 25.39 -61.11
CA GLU A 207 1.49 24.30 -62.09
C GLU A 207 1.26 24.72 -63.55
N GLN A 208 2.33 24.96 -64.33
CA GLN A 208 2.52 24.38 -65.67
C GLN A 208 4.01 24.22 -65.97
N GLY A 209 4.54 23.00 -65.75
CA GLY A 209 5.80 22.56 -66.32
C GLY A 209 5.56 21.86 -67.67
N LYS A 210 6.55 22.01 -68.56
CA LYS A 210 6.75 21.44 -69.92
C LYS A 210 6.22 22.29 -71.08
N THR A 211 6.87 22.42 -72.23
CA THR A 211 8.16 22.00 -72.84
C THR A 211 8.15 22.59 -74.26
N SER A 212 9.31 22.92 -74.84
CA SER A 212 9.66 23.07 -76.27
C SER A 212 10.48 24.36 -76.46
N ASP A 213 11.63 24.44 -77.13
CA ASP A 213 12.41 23.57 -78.02
C ASP A 213 13.86 24.10 -77.96
N ALA A 214 14.91 23.29 -77.93
CA ALA A 214 15.52 22.62 -79.08
C ALA A 214 15.83 23.58 -80.26
N SER A 215 17.14 23.85 -80.45
CA SER A 215 17.87 23.95 -81.73
C SER A 215 18.70 25.23 -81.95
N ALA A 216 19.98 24.97 -82.29
CA ALA A 216 20.95 25.76 -83.07
C ALA A 216 21.53 27.05 -82.44
N ALA A 217 22.85 27.26 -82.39
CA ALA A 217 23.95 26.75 -83.20
C ALA A 217 25.24 26.56 -82.36
#